data_AF-A0A4Q6XSQ6-F1
#
_entry.id   AF-A0A4Q6XSQ6-F1
#
_cell.length_a   1.000
_cell.length_b   1.000
_cell.length_c   1.000
_cell.angle_alpha   90.00
_cell.angle_beta   90.00
_cell.angle_gamma   90.00
#
_symmetry.space_group_name_H-M   'P 1'
#
loop_
_entity.id
_entity.type
_entity.pdbx_description
1 polymer ?
#
loop_
_entity_poly.entity_id
_entity_poly.type
_entity_poly.pdbx_seq_one_letter_code
_entity_poly.pdbx_strand_id
1 'polypeptide(L)'
;MKNLLNYIWAIVWGIFMLLLMGLPSDDIPGVGFFEGFDKMAHCGFFFVFTALLLWGSMSRPAGNPSKMKAVFISFFVASIFAFGTEAIQYYLSTGRQADWWDIFADYVGIGMALFSYILFYRKRSI
;
A
#
# COMPACT_ATOMS: atom_id res chain seq x y z
N MET A 1 18.66 -10.88 -7.48
CA MET A 1 17.97 -9.96 -8.42
C MET A 1 16.64 -10.50 -8.96
N LYS A 2 16.54 -11.77 -9.40
CA LYS A 2 15.26 -12.36 -9.91
C LYS A 2 14.06 -12.18 -8.97
N ASN A 3 14.29 -12.21 -7.65
CA ASN A 3 13.22 -12.03 -6.66
C ASN A 3 12.67 -10.60 -6.56
N LEU A 4 13.43 -9.57 -6.96
CA LEU A 4 13.00 -8.17 -6.86
C LEU A 4 12.14 -7.77 -8.07
N LEU A 5 12.44 -8.34 -9.25
CA LEU A 5 11.64 -8.15 -10.46
C LEU A 5 10.17 -8.55 -10.26
N ASN A 6 9.90 -9.54 -9.41
CA ASN A 6 8.53 -9.95 -9.08
C ASN A 6 7.73 -8.85 -8.35
N TYR A 7 8.42 -7.91 -7.68
CA TYR A 7 7.80 -6.80 -6.95
C TYR A 7 7.87 -5.48 -7.74
N ILE A 8 8.27 -5.51 -9.02
CA ILE A 8 8.45 -4.28 -9.81
C ILE A 8 7.17 -3.43 -9.82
N TRP A 9 6.00 -4.05 -9.91
CA TRP A 9 4.72 -3.34 -9.87
C TRP A 9 4.44 -2.72 -8.51
N ALA A 10 4.78 -3.41 -7.42
CA ALA A 10 4.66 -2.84 -6.07
C ALA A 10 5.62 -1.66 -5.88
N ILE A 11 6.83 -1.73 -6.43
CA ILE A 11 7.82 -0.65 -6.36
C ILE A 11 7.34 0.56 -7.17
N VAL A 12 6.89 0.35 -8.41
CA VAL A 12 6.35 1.43 -9.25
C VAL A 12 5.15 2.09 -8.58
N TRP A 13 4.23 1.30 -8.03
CA TRP A 13 3.08 1.82 -7.31
C TRP A 13 3.48 2.55 -6.02
N GLY A 14 4.44 2.04 -5.27
CA GLY A 14 4.95 2.70 -4.06
C GLY A 14 5.60 4.05 -4.35
N ILE A 15 6.35 4.17 -5.45
CA ILE A 15 6.91 5.46 -5.89
C ILE A 15 5.77 6.42 -6.29
N PHE A 16 4.81 5.94 -7.09
CA PHE A 16 3.65 6.72 -7.49
C PHE A 16 2.84 7.23 -6.29
N MET A 17 2.62 6.36 -5.30
CA MET A 17 1.96 6.68 -4.05
C MET A 17 2.72 7.74 -3.25
N LEU A 18 4.03 7.60 -3.09
CA LEU A 18 4.87 8.60 -2.40
C LEU A 18 4.82 9.98 -3.08
N LEU A 19 4.82 10.01 -4.42
CA LEU A 19 4.71 11.25 -5.17
C LEU A 19 3.34 11.90 -4.98
N LEU A 20 2.25 11.15 -5.13
CA LEU A 20 0.90 11.71 -5.01
C LEU A 20 0.57 12.15 -3.59
N MET A 21 0.94 11.34 -2.59
CA MET A 21 0.61 11.62 -1.19
C MET A 21 1.52 12.69 -0.60
N GLY A 22 2.77 12.81 -1.07
CA GLY A 22 3.71 13.83 -0.59
C GLY A 22 3.50 15.22 -1.18
N LEU A 23 2.67 15.38 -2.22
CA LEU A 23 2.37 16.68 -2.80
C LEU A 23 1.42 17.49 -1.89
N PRO A 24 1.60 18.82 -1.78
CA PRO A 24 0.65 19.68 -1.08
C PRO A 24 -0.74 19.56 -1.70
N SER A 25 -1.77 19.34 -0.88
CA SER A 25 -3.16 19.30 -1.32
C SER A 25 -3.64 20.65 -1.86
N ASP A 26 -3.06 21.75 -1.38
CA ASP A 26 -3.43 23.12 -1.73
C ASP A 26 -3.10 23.47 -3.18
N ASP A 27 -2.16 22.75 -3.79
CA ASP A 27 -1.74 22.96 -5.18
C ASP A 27 -2.60 22.19 -6.20
N ILE A 28 -3.56 21.36 -5.75
CA ILE A 28 -4.41 20.57 -6.64
C ILE A 28 -5.86 21.08 -6.59
N PRO A 29 -6.24 22.05 -7.45
CA PRO A 29 -7.61 22.55 -7.47
C PRO A 29 -8.57 21.43 -7.91
N GLY A 30 -9.53 21.09 -7.03
CA GLY A 30 -10.65 20.19 -7.35
C GLY A 30 -10.51 18.71 -6.96
N VAL A 31 -9.54 18.32 -6.11
CA VAL A 31 -9.35 16.90 -5.73
C VAL A 31 -10.30 16.36 -4.66
N GLY A 32 -11.18 17.18 -4.10
CA GLY A 32 -12.21 16.73 -3.14
C GLY A 32 -13.56 16.55 -3.82
N PHE A 33 -13.82 15.38 -4.42
CA PHE A 33 -15.15 15.07 -4.97
C PHE A 33 -16.25 15.09 -3.88
N PHE A 34 -15.87 14.73 -2.65
CA PHE A 34 -16.71 14.78 -1.45
C PHE A 34 -15.82 14.81 -0.18
N GLU A 35 -16.43 15.11 0.97
CA GLU A 35 -15.75 15.13 2.26
C GLU A 35 -15.20 13.73 2.64
N GLY A 36 -13.89 13.63 2.88
CA GLY A 36 -13.24 12.35 3.18
C GLY A 36 -12.78 11.54 1.95
N PHE A 37 -12.87 12.10 0.74
CA PHE A 37 -12.30 11.48 -0.47
C PHE A 37 -10.81 11.12 -0.31
N ASP A 38 -10.06 11.98 0.36
CA ASP A 38 -8.64 11.78 0.68
C ASP A 38 -8.39 10.47 1.46
N LYS A 39 -9.20 10.22 2.51
CA LYS A 39 -9.17 8.96 3.29
C LYS A 39 -9.53 7.76 2.43
N MET A 40 -10.49 7.91 1.51
CA MET A 40 -10.81 6.84 0.55
C MET A 40 -9.64 6.56 -0.40
N ALA A 41 -8.94 7.60 -0.85
CA ALA A 41 -7.75 7.48 -1.69
C ALA A 41 -6.62 6.75 -0.94
N HIS A 42 -6.33 7.16 0.30
CA HIS A 42 -5.40 6.48 1.22
C HIS A 42 -5.69 4.97 1.33
N CYS A 43 -6.93 4.62 1.66
CA CYS A 43 -7.39 3.22 1.71
C CYS A 43 -7.16 2.48 0.38
N GLY A 44 -7.53 3.10 -0.75
CA GLY A 44 -7.35 2.54 -2.09
C GLY A 44 -5.87 2.32 -2.45
N PHE A 45 -5.00 3.30 -2.16
CA PHE A 45 -3.57 3.23 -2.44
C PHE A 45 -2.91 2.08 -1.68
N PHE A 46 -3.19 1.97 -0.38
CA PHE A 46 -2.63 0.92 0.46
C PHE A 46 -3.23 -0.46 0.18
N PHE A 47 -4.49 -0.55 -0.26
CA PHE A 47 -5.08 -1.78 -0.77
C PHE A 47 -4.32 -2.29 -2.00
N VAL A 48 -4.16 -1.44 -3.02
CA VAL A 48 -3.46 -1.82 -4.27
C VAL A 48 -1.99 -2.14 -3.98
N PHE A 49 -1.31 -1.33 -3.18
CA PHE A 49 0.09 -1.55 -2.80
C PHE A 49 0.28 -2.92 -2.13
N THR A 50 -0.55 -3.22 -1.13
CA THR A 50 -0.49 -4.50 -0.40
C THR A 50 -0.83 -5.69 -1.31
N ALA A 51 -1.81 -5.54 -2.19
CA ALA A 51 -2.17 -6.57 -3.18
C ALA A 51 -1.00 -6.86 -4.14
N LEU A 52 -0.28 -5.83 -4.60
CA LEU A 52 0.90 -5.98 -5.46
C LEU A 52 2.08 -6.64 -4.72
N LEU A 53 2.29 -6.32 -3.44
CA LEU A 53 3.28 -7.00 -2.59
C LEU A 53 2.97 -8.50 -2.48
N LEU A 54 1.70 -8.84 -2.23
CA LEU A 54 1.24 -10.23 -2.16
C LEU A 54 1.41 -10.95 -3.51
N TRP A 55 1.07 -10.28 -4.62
CA TRP A 55 1.25 -10.81 -5.97
C TRP A 55 2.72 -11.13 -6.28
N GLY A 56 3.63 -10.22 -5.95
CA GLY A 56 5.07 -10.43 -6.15
C GLY A 56 5.62 -11.59 -5.34
N SER A 57 5.06 -11.82 -4.14
CA SER A 57 5.38 -12.98 -3.31
C SER A 57 4.96 -14.30 -3.96
N MET A 58 3.81 -14.33 -4.65
CA MET A 58 3.30 -15.53 -5.34
C MET A 58 4.08 -15.90 -6.61
N SER A 59 4.76 -14.94 -7.24
CA SER A 59 5.44 -15.13 -8.54
C SER A 59 6.84 -15.77 -8.43
N ARG A 60 7.24 -16.25 -7.25
CA ARG A 60 8.55 -16.90 -7.02
C ARG A 60 8.55 -18.35 -7.52
N PRO A 61 9.51 -18.76 -8.38
CA PRO A 61 9.62 -20.16 -8.83
C PRO A 61 9.97 -21.11 -7.68
N ALA A 62 9.30 -22.27 -7.66
CA ALA A 62 9.55 -23.48 -6.85
C ALA A 62 10.15 -23.27 -5.44
N GLY A 63 9.26 -23.18 -4.45
CA GLY A 63 9.60 -23.04 -3.03
C GLY A 63 8.55 -22.18 -2.35
N ASN A 64 7.31 -22.69 -2.33
CA ASN A 64 6.11 -21.98 -1.91
C ASN A 64 6.38 -21.13 -0.65
N PRO A 65 6.39 -19.77 -0.72
CA PRO A 65 6.43 -18.99 0.50
C PRO A 65 5.17 -19.36 1.28
N SER A 66 5.34 -19.78 2.54
CA SER A 66 4.21 -20.03 3.45
C SER A 66 3.22 -18.87 3.29
N LYS A 67 1.94 -19.17 3.05
CA LYS A 67 0.85 -18.19 2.92
C LYS A 67 0.97 -17.11 4.00
N MET A 68 1.27 -17.53 5.23
CA MET A 68 1.48 -16.64 6.36
C MET A 68 2.73 -15.78 6.26
N LYS A 69 3.85 -16.32 5.74
CA LYS A 69 5.07 -15.54 5.50
C LYS A 69 4.82 -14.40 4.51
N ALA A 70 4.05 -14.64 3.45
CA ALA A 70 3.66 -13.59 2.51
C ALA A 70 2.81 -12.51 3.20
N VAL A 71 1.80 -12.91 3.97
CA VAL A 71 0.94 -12.00 4.75
C VAL A 71 1.76 -11.15 5.72
N PHE A 72 2.63 -11.76 6.52
CA PHE A 72 3.44 -11.03 7.50
C PHE A 72 4.41 -10.05 6.84
N ILE A 73 5.13 -10.47 5.80
CA ILE A 73 6.06 -9.57 5.10
C ILE A 73 5.32 -8.40 4.45
N SER A 74 4.20 -8.67 3.75
CA SER A 74 3.40 -7.61 3.14
C SER A 74 2.83 -6.66 4.18
N PHE A 75 2.34 -7.16 5.32
CA PHE A 75 1.87 -6.34 6.43
C PHE A 75 2.96 -5.41 6.95
N PHE A 76 4.14 -5.93 7.31
CA PHE A 76 5.23 -5.09 7.83
C PHE A 76 5.71 -4.05 6.81
N VAL A 77 5.87 -4.42 5.54
CA VAL A 77 6.29 -3.48 4.50
C VAL A 77 5.24 -2.38 4.29
N ALA A 78 3.95 -2.76 4.22
CA ALA A 78 2.87 -1.79 4.05
C ALA A 78 2.73 -0.88 5.28
N SER A 79 2.84 -1.40 6.50
CA SER A 79 2.84 -0.60 7.73
C SER A 79 3.98 0.41 7.79
N ILE A 80 5.21 0.02 7.39
CA ILE A 80 6.34 0.96 7.30
C ILE A 80 6.04 2.07 6.29
N PHE A 81 5.43 1.72 5.15
CA PHE A 81 5.03 2.71 4.16
C PHE A 81 3.93 3.65 4.68
N ALA A 82 2.92 3.15 5.40
CA ALA A 82 1.83 3.97 5.97
C ALA A 82 2.37 5.04 6.93
N PHE A 83 3.19 4.63 7.90
CA PHE A 83 3.83 5.60 8.79
C PHE A 83 4.85 6.49 8.06
N GLY A 84 5.53 5.95 7.04
CA GLY A 84 6.52 6.68 6.25
C GLY A 84 5.91 7.78 5.39
N THR A 85 4.78 7.50 4.73
CA THR A 85 4.03 8.50 3.94
C THR A 85 3.50 9.61 4.82
N GLU A 86 2.98 9.26 6.00
CA GLU A 86 2.45 10.24 6.95
C GLU A 86 3.56 11.14 7.51
N ALA A 87 4.71 10.54 7.86
CA ALA A 87 5.88 11.31 8.28
C ALA A 87 6.39 12.23 7.17
N ILE A 88 6.43 11.74 5.93
CA ILE A 88 6.81 12.54 4.76
C ILE A 88 5.85 13.72 4.58
N GLN A 89 4.54 13.50 4.66
CA GLN A 89 3.55 14.58 4.61
C GLN A 89 3.78 15.61 5.70
N TYR A 90 4.00 15.16 6.94
CA TYR A 90 4.24 16.04 8.09
C TYR A 90 5.51 16.91 7.93
N TYR A 91 6.60 16.34 7.40
CA TYR A 91 7.89 17.04 7.34
C TYR A 91 8.13 17.79 6.02
N LEU A 92 7.57 17.32 4.90
CA LEU A 92 7.87 17.87 3.56
C LEU A 92 6.68 18.63 2.95
N SER A 93 5.44 18.38 3.34
CA SER A 93 4.28 19.07 2.78
C SER A 93 3.93 20.30 3.63
N THR A 94 4.30 21.49 3.14
CA THR A 94 3.88 22.75 3.76
C THR A 94 2.36 22.88 3.71
N GLY A 95 1.70 22.82 4.87
CA GLY A 95 0.25 23.04 5.00
C GLY A 95 -0.60 21.79 5.28
N ARG A 96 -0.05 20.59 5.11
CA ARG A 96 -0.75 19.33 5.41
C ARG A 96 -0.32 18.79 6.77
N GLN A 97 -1.27 18.59 7.69
CA GLN A 97 -0.98 17.98 8.99
C GLN A 97 -1.17 16.47 8.89
N ALA A 98 -0.30 15.72 9.57
CA ALA A 98 -0.51 14.29 9.76
C ALA A 98 -1.82 14.04 10.50
N ASP A 99 -2.67 13.17 9.96
CA ASP A 99 -3.97 12.80 10.49
C ASP A 99 -3.97 11.31 10.85
N TRP A 100 -4.31 11.01 12.11
CA TRP A 100 -4.48 9.62 12.55
C TRP A 100 -5.57 8.88 11.77
N TRP A 101 -6.54 9.60 11.18
CA TRP A 101 -7.55 9.02 10.32
C TRP A 101 -7.02 8.57 8.96
N ASP A 102 -5.94 9.19 8.47
CA ASP A 102 -5.29 8.80 7.23
C ASP A 102 -4.52 7.49 7.44
N ILE A 103 -3.79 7.38 8.57
CA ILE A 103 -3.21 6.10 9.01
C ILE A 103 -4.29 5.03 9.18
N PHE A 104 -5.43 5.36 9.82
CA PHE A 104 -6.52 4.39 9.96
C PHE A 104 -7.03 3.91 8.60
N ALA A 105 -7.22 4.81 7.65
CA ALA A 105 -7.65 4.48 6.30
C ALA A 105 -6.63 3.59 5.57
N ASP A 106 -5.33 3.87 5.73
CA ASP A 106 -4.25 3.03 5.20
C ASP A 106 -4.36 1.59 5.73
N TYR A 107 -4.55 1.43 7.05
CA TYR A 107 -4.69 0.12 7.68
C TYR A 107 -5.96 -0.62 7.25
N VAL A 108 -7.05 0.09 6.96
CA VAL A 108 -8.25 -0.52 6.36
C VAL A 108 -7.91 -1.10 4.99
N GLY A 109 -7.21 -0.35 4.14
CA GLY A 109 -6.76 -0.82 2.82
C GLY A 109 -5.83 -2.04 2.90
N ILE A 110 -4.83 -1.99 3.79
CA ILE A 110 -3.93 -3.12 4.08
C ILE A 110 -4.76 -4.35 4.51
N GLY A 111 -5.66 -4.17 5.47
CA GLY A 111 -6.51 -5.23 5.99
C GLY A 111 -7.39 -5.87 4.91
N MET A 112 -8.01 -5.06 4.05
CA MET A 112 -8.81 -5.53 2.92
C MET A 112 -8.01 -6.40 1.95
N ALA A 113 -6.78 -6.00 1.62
CA ALA A 113 -5.91 -6.77 0.72
C ALA A 113 -5.45 -8.09 1.34
N LEU A 114 -5.02 -8.06 2.61
CA LEU A 114 -4.63 -9.27 3.35
C LEU A 114 -5.79 -10.24 3.52
N PHE A 115 -6.97 -9.74 3.90
CA PHE A 115 -8.19 -10.55 4.04
C PHE A 115 -8.58 -11.21 2.71
N SER A 116 -8.60 -10.44 1.63
CA SER A 116 -8.89 -10.94 0.28
C SER A 116 -7.90 -12.03 -0.13
N TYR A 117 -6.61 -11.83 0.12
CA TYR A 117 -5.59 -12.86 -0.12
C TYR A 117 -5.80 -14.10 0.72
N ILE A 118 -6.11 -13.97 2.02
CA ILE A 118 -6.35 -15.12 2.88
C ILE A 118 -7.56 -15.93 2.39
N LEU A 119 -8.62 -15.28 1.93
CA LEU A 119 -9.85 -15.92 1.47
C LEU A 119 -9.70 -16.60 0.10
N PHE A 120 -9.02 -15.94 -0.84
CA PHE A 120 -8.91 -16.41 -2.22
C PHE A 120 -7.60 -17.12 -2.57
N TYR A 121 -6.63 -17.20 -1.65
CA TYR A 121 -5.38 -17.91 -1.91
C TYR A 121 -5.64 -19.40 -2.16
N ARG A 122 -5.52 -19.80 -3.43
CA ARG A 122 -5.46 -21.19 -3.85
C ARG A 122 -4.02 -21.57 -4.13
N LYS A 123 -3.54 -22.63 -3.49
CA LYS A 123 -2.26 -23.25 -3.84
C LYS A 123 -2.38 -23.72 -5.29
N ARG A 124 -1.56 -23.18 -6.21
CA ARG A 124 -1.44 -23.77 -7.56
C ARG A 124 -0.92 -25.20 -7.37
N SER A 125 -1.76 -26.20 -7.60
CA SER A 125 -1.27 -27.55 -7.87
C SER A 125 -0.65 -27.49 -9.26
N ILE A 126 0.67 -27.67 -9.31
CA ILE A 126 1.37 -28.00 -10.56
C ILE A 126 1.25 -29.50 -10.74
#